data_AF-A0A317JJ14-F1
#
_entry.id   AF-A0A317JJ14-F1
#
_cell.length_a   1.000
_cell.length_b   1.000
_cell.length_c   1.000
_cell.angle_alpha   90.00
_cell.angle_beta   90.00
_cell.angle_gamma   90.00
#
_symmetry.space_group_name_H-M   'P 1'
#
loop_
_entity.id
_entity.type
_entity.pdbx_description
1 polymer ?
#
loop_
_entity_poly.entity_id
_entity_poly.type
_entity_poly.pdbx_seq_one_letter_code
_entity_poly.pdbx_strand_id
1 'polypeptide(L)'
;MKNRVVHTCFWYFPLQLLVVSFMLTGAAWAAEPPPVSSPVFADAWDEALAFGHLTKSDVQFDDADLAQVGGTEFQIPVWLALHSKPLKLPFYVRTYRDYVFQNKDRPTELAIWSLAKVGLGIRRTLAGADPLPEEWMKSQAKDALVQAIVRLHQLAGRPLQSRQLQDLSHLTAGMDPKIAPLIAFLLLAEIHSFELRQKALQSLVKDRQLPAVFEELTSLVPMDGEDHPIVSPIIRRLIREVDVKTLMVGGIELLFAVEKVSGQLQAWAAKPPRVMGLDKLKAHRFQWTTPLGEIIVTTENKDDVYSSDKPYLLIVDGAGNDTY
;
A
#
# COMPACT_ATOMS: atom_id res chain seq x y z
N MET A 1 35.06 -18.23 -22.46
CA MET A 1 33.81 -17.83 -23.13
C MET A 1 32.68 -18.78 -22.73
N LYS A 2 31.84 -18.35 -21.79
CA LYS A 2 30.37 -18.50 -21.78
C LYS A 2 29.86 -17.96 -20.43
N ASN A 3 29.41 -16.71 -20.49
CA ASN A 3 28.64 -16.04 -19.45
C ASN A 3 27.29 -16.75 -19.29
N ARG A 4 26.83 -16.94 -18.06
CA ARG A 4 25.41 -16.83 -17.70
C ARG A 4 25.29 -16.12 -16.36
N VAL A 5 25.06 -14.82 -16.48
CA VAL A 5 24.44 -14.00 -15.45
C VAL A 5 22.94 -14.13 -15.68
N VAL A 6 22.19 -14.60 -14.69
CA VAL A 6 20.73 -14.50 -14.67
C VAL A 6 20.40 -13.47 -13.60
N HIS A 7 20.14 -12.24 -14.04
CA HIS A 7 19.45 -11.23 -13.26
C HIS A 7 18.04 -11.12 -13.84
N THR A 8 17.06 -11.54 -13.07
CA THR A 8 15.64 -11.26 -13.31
C THR A 8 15.05 -10.86 -11.96
N CYS A 9 14.82 -9.56 -11.77
CA CYS A 9 13.93 -9.05 -10.74
C CYS A 9 12.82 -8.30 -11.46
N PHE A 10 11.76 -9.04 -11.75
CA PHE A 10 10.47 -8.55 -12.17
C PHE A 10 9.76 -7.92 -10.96
N TRP A 11 9.27 -6.70 -11.11
CA TRP A 11 8.25 -6.13 -10.24
C TRP A 11 6.94 -6.12 -11.01
N TYR A 12 6.11 -7.12 -10.74
CA TYR A 12 4.69 -7.09 -11.05
C TYR A 12 3.94 -7.54 -9.79
N PHE A 13 3.03 -6.67 -9.34
CA PHE A 13 1.90 -6.85 -8.43
C PHE A 13 1.99 -6.43 -6.93
N PRO A 14 0.90 -5.82 -6.34
CA PRO A 14 -0.44 -5.68 -6.93
C PRO A 14 -1.15 -4.33 -6.93
N LEU A 15 -1.43 -3.87 -8.17
CA LEU A 15 -2.58 -3.05 -8.56
C LEU A 15 -3.85 -3.89 -8.81
N GLN A 16 -3.80 -5.23 -8.74
CA GLN A 16 -4.92 -6.13 -9.12
C GLN A 16 -5.93 -6.40 -8.01
N LEU A 17 -5.64 -6.01 -6.76
CA LEU A 17 -6.69 -5.95 -5.73
C LEU A 17 -7.67 -4.78 -5.97
N LEU A 18 -7.36 -3.87 -6.91
CA LEU A 18 -8.21 -2.74 -7.30
C LEU A 18 -9.06 -3.02 -8.56
N VAL A 19 -8.71 -4.02 -9.36
CA VAL A 19 -9.35 -4.26 -10.68
C VAL A 19 -10.54 -5.24 -10.61
N VAL A 20 -10.68 -6.05 -9.56
CA VAL A 20 -11.86 -6.94 -9.40
C VAL A 20 -13.11 -6.17 -8.92
N SER A 21 -12.98 -4.91 -8.50
CA SER A 21 -14.13 -4.07 -8.10
C SER A 21 -14.81 -3.31 -9.24
N PHE A 22 -14.37 -3.44 -10.49
CA PHE A 22 -14.87 -2.62 -11.60
C PHE A 22 -15.74 -3.34 -12.66
N MET A 23 -16.12 -4.61 -12.45
CA MET A 23 -16.93 -5.37 -13.43
C MET A 23 -18.34 -5.75 -12.97
N LEU A 24 -18.96 -4.97 -12.06
CA LEU A 24 -20.39 -5.08 -11.74
C LEU A 24 -21.04 -3.71 -11.45
N THR A 25 -21.08 -2.80 -12.42
CA THR A 25 -22.20 -1.85 -12.59
C THR A 25 -22.19 -1.27 -14.00
N GLY A 26 -22.78 -2.00 -14.95
CA GLY A 26 -23.53 -1.34 -16.00
C GLY A 26 -24.85 -0.88 -15.40
N ALA A 27 -25.00 0.41 -15.12
CA ALA A 27 -26.31 1.05 -14.99
C ALA A 27 -26.15 2.57 -15.11
N ALA A 28 -26.65 3.05 -16.24
CA ALA A 28 -27.12 4.39 -16.56
C ALA A 28 -27.18 5.42 -15.42
N TRP A 29 -26.67 6.61 -15.74
CA TRP A 29 -27.09 7.87 -15.16
C TRP A 29 -28.62 7.94 -15.03
N ALA A 30 -29.11 8.21 -13.83
CA ALA A 30 -30.46 8.70 -13.61
C ALA A 30 -30.42 9.77 -12.52
N ALA A 31 -30.91 10.96 -12.86
CA ALA A 31 -31.24 12.01 -11.92
C ALA A 31 -32.13 11.45 -10.80
N GLU A 32 -31.91 11.90 -9.56
CA GLU A 32 -32.71 11.49 -8.40
C GLU A 32 -34.20 11.81 -8.68
N PRO A 33 -35.10 10.81 -8.76
CA PRO A 33 -36.52 11.09 -8.80
C PRO A 33 -36.94 11.65 -7.43
N PRO A 34 -38.00 12.50 -7.38
CA PRO A 34 -38.51 13.03 -6.12
C PRO A 34 -38.91 11.88 -5.17
N PRO A 35 -38.92 12.12 -3.85
CA PRO A 35 -39.24 11.10 -2.87
C PRO A 35 -40.71 10.69 -3.03
N VAL A 36 -40.95 9.63 -3.80
CA VAL A 36 -42.21 8.90 -3.77
C VAL A 36 -42.20 8.16 -2.44
N SER A 37 -43.17 8.46 -1.58
CA SER A 37 -43.47 7.66 -0.40
C SER A 37 -43.87 6.26 -0.85
N SER A 38 -42.87 5.38 -1.03
CA SER A 38 -43.10 4.00 -1.40
C SER A 38 -44.00 3.34 -0.36
N PRO A 39 -45.01 2.56 -0.77
CA PRO A 39 -45.74 1.72 0.17
C PRO A 39 -44.73 0.82 0.88
N VAL A 40 -44.95 0.57 2.17
CA VAL A 40 -44.15 -0.37 2.96
C VAL A 40 -44.37 -1.76 2.35
N PHE A 41 -43.61 -2.09 1.32
CA PHE A 41 -43.54 -3.44 0.81
C PHE A 41 -43.02 -4.30 1.96
N ALA A 42 -43.78 -5.34 2.31
CA ALA A 42 -43.26 -6.40 3.16
C ALA A 42 -41.93 -6.86 2.55
N ASP A 43 -40.91 -7.03 3.38
CA ASP A 43 -39.60 -7.46 2.89
C ASP A 43 -39.77 -8.83 2.21
N ALA A 44 -39.39 -8.93 0.93
CA ALA A 44 -39.53 -10.15 0.14
C ALA A 44 -38.84 -11.36 0.81
N TRP A 45 -37.81 -11.12 1.64
CA TRP A 45 -37.20 -12.17 2.46
C TRP A 45 -38.11 -12.66 3.57
N ASP A 46 -38.85 -11.77 4.25
CA ASP A 46 -39.77 -12.17 5.32
C ASP A 46 -40.93 -13.01 4.75
N GLU A 47 -41.43 -12.64 3.57
CA GLU A 47 -42.47 -13.42 2.87
C GLU A 47 -41.96 -14.79 2.42
N ALA A 48 -40.78 -14.84 1.79
CA ALA A 48 -40.19 -16.09 1.30
C ALA A 48 -39.84 -17.06 2.44
N LEU A 49 -39.27 -16.57 3.54
CA LEU A 49 -38.88 -17.39 4.69
C LEU A 49 -40.11 -17.91 5.47
N ALA A 50 -41.18 -17.10 5.55
CA ALA A 50 -42.41 -17.50 6.22
C ALA A 50 -43.07 -18.75 5.60
N PHE A 51 -42.92 -18.99 4.29
CA PHE A 51 -43.40 -20.21 3.63
C PHE A 51 -42.76 -21.49 4.22
N GLY A 52 -41.52 -21.39 4.69
CA GLY A 52 -40.80 -22.49 5.35
C GLY A 52 -40.87 -22.46 6.88
N HIS A 53 -41.70 -21.59 7.49
CA HIS A 53 -41.68 -21.31 8.93
C HIS A 53 -40.31 -20.84 9.45
N LEU A 54 -39.54 -20.16 8.60
CA LEU A 54 -38.24 -19.60 8.92
C LEU A 54 -38.34 -18.08 9.11
N THR A 55 -37.32 -17.55 9.75
CA THR A 55 -37.07 -16.13 9.98
C THR A 55 -35.70 -15.75 9.44
N LYS A 56 -35.42 -14.45 9.32
CA LYS A 56 -34.08 -13.98 8.91
C LYS A 56 -32.96 -14.41 9.86
N SER A 57 -33.26 -14.68 11.13
CA SER A 57 -32.28 -15.24 12.08
C SER A 57 -31.91 -16.69 11.79
N ASP A 58 -32.77 -17.43 11.08
CA ASP A 58 -32.51 -18.82 10.70
C ASP A 58 -31.61 -18.90 9.44
N VAL A 59 -31.45 -17.80 8.70
CA VAL A 59 -30.55 -17.72 7.54
C VAL A 59 -29.13 -17.43 8.01
N GLN A 60 -28.44 -18.47 8.46
CA GLN A 60 -27.05 -18.41 8.89
C GLN A 60 -26.32 -19.69 8.47
N PHE A 61 -25.02 -19.60 8.23
CA PHE A 61 -24.16 -20.78 8.12
C PHE A 61 -23.69 -21.18 9.52
N ASP A 62 -23.78 -22.45 9.86
CA ASP A 62 -23.23 -22.97 11.12
C ASP A 62 -21.71 -23.11 10.99
N ASP A 63 -20.97 -22.37 11.82
CA ASP A 63 -19.51 -22.43 11.86
C ASP A 63 -18.99 -23.83 12.22
N ALA A 64 -19.74 -24.61 13.00
CA ALA A 64 -19.38 -25.98 13.34
C ALA A 64 -19.52 -26.92 12.14
N ASP A 65 -20.53 -26.73 11.30
CA ASP A 65 -20.69 -27.49 10.05
C ASP A 65 -19.60 -27.13 9.05
N LEU A 66 -19.28 -25.84 8.92
CA LEU A 66 -18.14 -25.38 8.10
C LEU A 66 -16.80 -25.92 8.62
N ALA A 67 -16.65 -26.11 9.93
CA ALA A 67 -15.45 -26.70 10.51
C ALA A 67 -15.24 -28.17 10.12
N GLN A 68 -16.33 -28.93 9.88
CA GLN A 68 -16.25 -30.35 9.53
C GLN A 68 -15.65 -30.59 8.14
N VAL A 69 -15.83 -29.65 7.20
CA VAL A 69 -15.31 -29.75 5.82
C VAL A 69 -13.89 -29.19 5.66
N GLY A 70 -13.30 -28.70 6.75
CA GLY A 70 -12.02 -28.00 6.74
C GLY A 70 -12.17 -26.51 6.41
N GLY A 71 -11.16 -25.70 6.76
CA GLY A 71 -11.15 -24.25 6.44
C GLY A 71 -11.23 -23.31 7.64
N THR A 72 -11.13 -23.81 8.88
CA THR A 72 -11.13 -22.98 10.11
C THR A 72 -9.81 -22.30 10.41
N GLU A 73 -8.70 -22.84 9.91
CA GLU A 73 -7.35 -22.44 10.32
C GLU A 73 -7.02 -20.97 10.03
N PHE A 74 -7.55 -20.42 8.93
CA PHE A 74 -7.21 -19.08 8.44
C PHE A 74 -8.45 -18.20 8.23
N GLN A 75 -9.51 -18.43 8.99
CA GLN A 75 -10.72 -17.61 8.90
C GLN A 75 -10.44 -16.18 9.32
N ILE A 76 -10.90 -15.24 8.49
CA ILE A 76 -10.80 -13.80 8.75
C ILE A 76 -12.10 -13.26 9.34
N PRO A 77 -12.07 -12.21 10.19
CA PRO A 77 -13.28 -11.68 10.84
C PRO A 77 -14.40 -11.27 9.88
N VAL A 78 -14.07 -10.70 8.71
CA VAL A 78 -15.08 -10.34 7.72
C VAL A 78 -15.79 -11.58 7.14
N TRP A 79 -15.07 -12.68 6.94
CA TRP A 79 -15.66 -13.94 6.50
C TRP A 79 -16.71 -14.43 7.50
N LEU A 80 -16.34 -14.47 8.78
CA LEU A 80 -17.23 -14.86 9.88
C LEU A 80 -18.46 -13.95 9.99
N ALA A 81 -18.27 -12.64 9.85
CA ALA A 81 -19.37 -11.67 9.90
C ALA A 81 -20.37 -11.86 8.75
N LEU A 82 -19.89 -12.21 7.55
CA LEU A 82 -20.75 -12.41 6.38
C LEU A 82 -21.43 -13.78 6.37
N HIS A 83 -20.80 -14.82 6.91
CA HIS A 83 -21.39 -16.17 6.99
C HIS A 83 -22.40 -16.31 8.12
N SER A 84 -22.14 -15.70 9.27
CA SER A 84 -23.08 -15.74 10.39
C SER A 84 -24.37 -14.97 10.11
N LYS A 85 -24.34 -13.95 9.24
CA LYS A 85 -25.50 -13.08 8.93
C LYS A 85 -25.52 -12.64 7.46
N PRO A 86 -25.71 -13.56 6.50
CA PRO A 86 -25.62 -13.28 5.06
C PRO A 86 -26.59 -12.20 4.58
N LEU A 87 -27.79 -12.10 5.17
CA LEU A 87 -28.76 -11.06 4.81
C LEU A 87 -28.30 -9.64 5.17
N LYS A 88 -27.21 -9.48 5.95
CA LYS A 88 -26.58 -8.17 6.19
C LYS A 88 -25.58 -7.76 5.11
N LEU A 89 -25.29 -8.61 4.14
CA LEU A 89 -24.33 -8.31 3.07
C LEU A 89 -24.63 -6.98 2.36
N PRO A 90 -25.88 -6.64 1.96
CA PRO A 90 -26.17 -5.36 1.30
C PRO A 90 -25.82 -4.14 2.17
N PHE A 91 -26.03 -4.25 3.49
CA PHE A 91 -25.64 -3.21 4.44
C PHE A 91 -24.11 -3.07 4.51
N TYR A 92 -23.38 -4.19 4.65
CA TYR A 92 -21.92 -4.17 4.67
C TYR A 92 -21.33 -3.59 3.39
N VAL A 93 -21.82 -4.00 2.22
CA VAL A 93 -21.37 -3.49 0.92
C VAL A 93 -21.56 -1.97 0.85
N ARG A 94 -22.72 -1.46 1.28
CA ARG A 94 -22.98 -0.02 1.33
C ARG A 94 -22.00 0.70 2.26
N THR A 95 -21.83 0.22 3.48
CA THR A 95 -20.87 0.81 4.44
C THR A 95 -19.43 0.81 3.90
N TYR A 96 -19.04 -0.25 3.20
CA TYR A 96 -17.69 -0.41 2.66
C TYR A 96 -17.46 0.60 1.53
N ARG A 97 -18.41 0.66 0.59
CA ARG A 97 -18.41 1.63 -0.50
C ARG A 97 -18.34 3.06 0.05
N ASP A 98 -19.21 3.40 0.98
CA ASP A 98 -19.29 4.77 1.52
C ASP A 98 -17.99 5.15 2.25
N TYR A 99 -17.39 4.22 3.02
CA TYR A 99 -16.11 4.45 3.69
C TYR A 99 -14.97 4.65 2.69
N VAL A 100 -14.89 3.83 1.64
CA VAL A 100 -13.85 3.95 0.60
C VAL A 100 -13.98 5.29 -0.13
N PHE A 101 -15.20 5.70 -0.52
CA PHE A 101 -15.40 7.00 -1.17
C PHE A 101 -15.03 8.18 -0.26
N GLN A 102 -15.36 8.11 1.02
CA GLN A 102 -15.03 9.16 1.98
C GLN A 102 -13.52 9.29 2.26
N ASN A 103 -12.76 8.20 2.11
CA ASN A 103 -11.33 8.15 2.43
C ASN A 103 -10.44 7.92 1.20
N LYS A 104 -10.95 8.14 -0.02
CA LYS A 104 -10.23 7.89 -1.27
C LYS A 104 -8.86 8.57 -1.37
N ASP A 105 -8.69 9.73 -0.72
CA ASP A 105 -7.45 10.51 -0.71
C ASP A 105 -6.60 10.27 0.57
N ARG A 106 -6.98 9.28 1.39
CA ARG A 106 -6.33 8.91 2.66
C ARG A 106 -5.92 7.44 2.64
N PRO A 107 -4.89 7.08 1.85
CA PRO A 107 -4.48 5.69 1.68
C PRO A 107 -4.12 5.01 3.02
N THR A 108 -3.62 5.77 3.99
CA THR A 108 -3.34 5.26 5.34
C THR A 108 -4.60 4.73 6.03
N GLU A 109 -5.70 5.49 5.98
CA GLU A 109 -6.99 5.10 6.57
C GLU A 109 -7.60 3.90 5.85
N LEU A 110 -7.52 3.87 4.51
CA LEU A 110 -7.97 2.73 3.72
C LEU A 110 -7.21 1.44 4.08
N ALA A 111 -5.89 1.52 4.27
CA ALA A 111 -5.06 0.40 4.67
C ALA A 111 -5.42 -0.10 6.08
N ILE A 112 -5.51 0.81 7.07
CA ILE A 112 -5.89 0.49 8.46
C ILE A 112 -7.26 -0.19 8.50
N TRP A 113 -8.24 0.36 7.79
CA TRP A 113 -9.58 -0.18 7.74
C TRP A 113 -9.65 -1.56 7.09
N SER A 114 -8.92 -1.76 5.99
CA SER A 114 -8.81 -3.07 5.31
C SER A 114 -8.19 -4.11 6.22
N LEU A 115 -7.14 -3.75 6.95
CA LEU A 115 -6.47 -4.64 7.90
C LEU A 115 -7.36 -5.06 9.06
N ALA A 116 -8.24 -4.16 9.53
CA ALA A 116 -9.22 -4.52 10.54
C ALA A 116 -10.17 -5.63 10.08
N LYS A 117 -10.46 -5.75 8.77
CA LYS A 117 -11.35 -6.79 8.22
C LYS A 117 -10.72 -8.18 8.25
N VAL A 118 -9.40 -8.23 8.17
CA VAL A 118 -8.62 -9.48 8.27
C VAL A 118 -8.13 -9.76 9.70
N GLY A 119 -8.60 -9.01 10.70
CA GLY A 119 -8.22 -9.23 12.11
C GLY A 119 -6.84 -8.67 12.48
N LEU A 120 -6.26 -7.85 11.61
CA LEU A 120 -4.95 -7.22 11.76
C LEU A 120 -5.08 -5.72 12.02
N GLY A 121 -6.17 -5.28 12.66
CA GLY A 121 -6.40 -3.88 12.95
C GLY A 121 -5.25 -3.27 13.75
N ILE A 122 -4.57 -2.29 13.16
CA ILE A 122 -3.47 -1.55 13.78
C ILE A 122 -3.96 -0.13 14.08
N ARG A 123 -3.73 0.34 15.30
CA ARG A 123 -4.03 1.73 15.71
C ARG A 123 -2.76 2.41 16.19
N ARG A 124 -2.01 3.02 15.28
CA ARG A 124 -0.77 3.78 15.58
C ARG A 124 -1.01 5.28 15.75
N THR A 125 -2.14 5.80 15.26
CA THR A 125 -2.50 7.22 15.29
C THR A 125 -3.45 7.60 16.44
N LEU A 126 -3.63 6.72 17.43
CA LEU A 126 -4.54 6.98 18.56
C LEU A 126 -4.10 8.26 19.28
N ALA A 127 -5.03 9.21 19.48
CA ALA A 127 -4.80 10.55 20.02
C ALA A 127 -4.06 11.55 19.10
N GLY A 128 -4.04 11.32 17.78
CA GLY A 128 -3.47 12.28 16.82
C GLY A 128 -1.94 12.36 16.83
N ALA A 129 -1.29 11.35 17.45
CA ALA A 129 0.17 11.25 17.46
C ALA A 129 0.68 10.91 16.05
N ASP A 130 1.74 11.60 15.64
CA ASP A 130 2.52 11.26 14.46
C ASP A 130 3.21 9.90 14.70
N PRO A 131 3.02 8.89 13.84
CA PRO A 131 3.66 7.59 14.01
C PRO A 131 5.16 7.59 13.66
N LEU A 132 5.67 8.63 12.98
CA LEU A 132 7.06 8.79 12.54
C LEU A 132 7.69 10.12 13.04
N PRO A 133 7.62 10.41 14.36
CA PRO A 133 8.07 11.71 14.88
C PRO A 133 9.60 11.84 14.82
N GLU A 134 10.33 10.74 14.99
CA GLU A 134 11.78 10.73 14.94
C GLU A 134 12.30 10.94 13.52
N GLU A 135 11.73 10.24 12.54
CA GLU A 135 12.07 10.35 11.12
C GLU A 135 11.77 11.76 10.64
N TRP A 136 10.63 12.33 11.04
CA TRP A 136 10.29 13.71 10.75
C TRP A 136 11.32 14.68 11.34
N MET A 137 11.69 14.51 12.61
CA MET A 137 12.69 15.36 13.27
C MET A 137 14.07 15.23 12.57
N LYS A 138 14.52 14.00 12.26
CA LYS A 138 15.77 13.73 11.56
C LYS A 138 15.78 14.36 10.16
N SER A 139 14.63 14.40 9.48
CA SER A 139 14.52 14.99 8.15
C SER A 139 14.67 16.51 8.13
N GLN A 140 14.44 17.19 9.27
CA GLN A 140 14.65 18.63 9.40
C GLN A 140 16.11 19.01 9.71
N ALA A 141 16.98 18.04 9.97
CA ALA A 141 18.38 18.31 10.26
C ALA A 141 19.13 18.86 9.04
N LYS A 142 20.24 19.56 9.29
CA LYS A 142 21.14 19.97 8.22
C LYS A 142 21.69 18.72 7.51
N ASP A 143 21.73 18.77 6.18
CA ASP A 143 22.22 17.69 5.31
C ASP A 143 21.43 16.37 5.46
N ALA A 144 20.17 16.42 5.94
CA ALA A 144 19.35 15.22 6.19
C ALA A 144 19.18 14.32 4.95
N LEU A 145 19.04 14.91 3.75
CA LEU A 145 18.93 14.15 2.51
C LEU A 145 20.20 13.35 2.21
N VAL A 146 21.38 13.97 2.39
CA VAL A 146 22.66 13.29 2.24
C VAL A 146 22.76 12.13 3.24
N GLN A 147 22.39 12.36 4.49
CA GLN A 147 22.44 11.34 5.54
C GLN A 147 21.49 10.17 5.26
N ALA A 148 20.27 10.44 4.78
CA ALA A 148 19.31 9.41 4.41
C ALA A 148 19.84 8.53 3.25
N ILE A 149 20.41 9.14 2.20
CA ILE A 149 21.01 8.41 1.08
C ILE A 149 22.23 7.60 1.52
N VAL A 150 23.10 8.15 2.37
CA VAL A 150 24.22 7.42 2.99
C VAL A 150 23.71 6.20 3.74
N ARG A 151 22.63 6.34 4.52
CA ARG A 151 22.04 5.25 5.29
C ARG A 151 21.45 4.16 4.38
N LEU A 152 20.81 4.51 3.26
CA LEU A 152 20.36 3.55 2.25
C LEU A 152 21.52 2.73 1.67
N HIS A 153 22.63 3.40 1.35
CA HIS A 153 23.85 2.73 0.86
C HIS A 153 24.45 1.78 1.90
N GLN A 154 24.47 2.18 3.18
CA GLN A 154 24.90 1.31 4.28
C GLN A 154 23.98 0.09 4.44
N LEU A 155 22.67 0.31 4.41
CA LEU A 155 21.65 -0.73 4.51
C LEU A 155 21.79 -1.78 3.39
N ALA A 156 22.13 -1.34 2.19
CA ALA A 156 22.40 -2.21 1.05
C ALA A 156 23.80 -2.85 1.05
N GLY A 157 24.62 -2.62 2.08
CA GLY A 157 25.98 -3.16 2.18
C GLY A 157 26.97 -2.57 1.16
N ARG A 158 26.68 -1.39 0.60
CA ARG A 158 27.52 -0.69 -0.38
C ARG A 158 27.71 0.78 0.01
N PRO A 159 28.50 1.06 1.07
CA PRO A 159 28.71 2.42 1.54
C PRO A 159 29.34 3.31 0.46
N LEU A 160 28.99 4.59 0.47
CA LEU A 160 29.52 5.59 -0.46
C LEU A 160 31.01 5.84 -0.23
N GLN A 161 31.76 5.99 -1.32
CA GLN A 161 33.14 6.45 -1.30
C GLN A 161 33.21 7.97 -1.12
N SER A 162 34.36 8.51 -0.66
CA SER A 162 34.53 9.94 -0.39
C SER A 162 34.19 10.83 -1.58
N ARG A 163 34.55 10.42 -2.80
CA ARG A 163 34.21 11.16 -4.03
C ARG A 163 32.69 11.19 -4.27
N GLN A 164 32.02 10.05 -4.13
CA GLN A 164 30.57 9.96 -4.29
C GLN A 164 29.83 10.77 -3.23
N LEU A 165 30.37 10.83 -2.00
CA LEU A 165 29.81 11.67 -0.94
C LEU A 165 29.94 13.17 -1.26
N GLN A 166 31.06 13.60 -1.84
CA GLN A 166 31.24 14.98 -2.31
C GLN A 166 30.28 15.31 -3.47
N ASP A 167 30.18 14.41 -4.46
CA ASP A 167 29.26 14.54 -5.59
C ASP A 167 27.81 14.64 -5.11
N LEU A 168 27.41 13.77 -4.19
CA LEU A 168 26.08 13.79 -3.56
C LEU A 168 25.83 15.10 -2.82
N SER A 169 26.79 15.56 -2.01
CA SER A 169 26.65 16.81 -1.25
C SER A 169 26.47 18.00 -2.19
N HIS A 170 27.27 18.08 -3.25
CA HIS A 170 27.16 19.12 -4.27
C HIS A 170 25.79 19.06 -4.99
N LEU A 171 25.32 17.86 -5.34
CA LEU A 171 24.03 17.67 -6.00
C LEU A 171 22.87 18.11 -5.09
N THR A 172 22.89 17.71 -3.82
CA THR A 172 21.84 18.10 -2.85
C THR A 172 21.86 19.58 -2.50
N ALA A 173 23.02 20.26 -2.59
CA ALA A 173 23.11 21.70 -2.37
C ALA A 173 22.32 22.53 -3.40
N GLY A 174 22.04 21.96 -4.57
CA GLY A 174 21.20 22.57 -5.60
C GLY A 174 19.69 22.39 -5.38
N MET A 175 19.27 21.58 -4.41
CA MET A 175 17.86 21.30 -4.14
C MET A 175 17.22 22.39 -3.27
N ASP A 176 15.95 22.70 -3.54
CA ASP A 176 15.19 23.63 -2.71
C ASP A 176 15.16 23.16 -1.24
N PRO A 177 15.47 24.05 -0.27
CA PRO A 177 15.51 23.71 1.15
C PRO A 177 14.15 23.29 1.72
N LYS A 178 13.04 23.51 1.00
CA LYS A 178 11.72 22.98 1.36
C LYS A 178 11.51 21.55 0.88
N ILE A 179 12.09 21.18 -0.27
CA ILE A 179 11.93 19.85 -0.86
C ILE A 179 12.86 18.84 -0.17
N ALA A 180 14.12 19.19 0.04
CA ALA A 180 15.11 18.26 0.59
C ALA A 180 14.68 17.57 1.91
N PRO A 181 14.07 18.27 2.89
CA PRO A 181 13.55 17.64 4.11
C PRO A 181 12.39 16.65 3.86
N LEU A 182 11.56 16.87 2.84
CA LEU A 182 10.46 15.96 2.50
C LEU A 182 10.98 14.69 1.86
N ILE A 183 11.94 14.82 0.94
CA ILE A 183 12.61 13.66 0.33
C ILE A 183 13.37 12.88 1.40
N ALA A 184 14.12 13.57 2.26
CA ALA A 184 14.81 12.93 3.38
C ALA A 184 13.83 12.17 4.30
N PHE A 185 12.65 12.73 4.59
CA PHE A 185 11.63 12.08 5.39
C PHE A 185 11.12 10.78 4.75
N LEU A 186 10.81 10.79 3.45
CA LEU A 186 10.38 9.58 2.73
C LEU A 186 11.45 8.49 2.77
N LEU A 187 12.71 8.84 2.53
CA LEU A 187 13.81 7.87 2.56
C LEU A 187 14.05 7.32 3.97
N LEU A 188 13.92 8.14 5.01
CA LEU A 188 14.02 7.69 6.40
C LEU A 188 12.85 6.78 6.79
N ALA A 189 11.63 7.11 6.36
CA ALA A 189 10.47 6.25 6.56
C ALA A 189 10.61 4.90 5.83
N GLU A 190 11.19 4.90 4.63
CA GLU A 190 11.49 3.67 3.88
C GLU A 190 12.54 2.82 4.60
N ILE A 191 13.60 3.43 5.13
CA ILE A 191 14.59 2.72 5.96
C ILE A 191 13.92 2.10 7.19
N HIS A 192 13.06 2.84 7.88
CA HIS A 192 12.31 2.34 9.03
C HIS A 192 11.41 1.15 8.66
N SER A 193 10.63 1.30 7.58
CA SER A 193 9.76 0.25 7.05
C SER A 193 10.55 -0.99 6.65
N PHE A 194 11.72 -0.83 6.05
CA PHE A 194 12.61 -1.93 5.73
C PHE A 194 13.08 -2.67 6.98
N GLU A 195 13.47 -1.97 8.04
CA GLU A 195 13.89 -2.59 9.31
C GLU A 195 12.74 -3.40 9.93
N LEU A 196 11.50 -2.88 9.88
CA LEU A 196 10.30 -3.60 10.30
C LEU A 196 10.02 -4.83 9.42
N ARG A 197 10.17 -4.71 8.10
CA ARG A 197 10.05 -5.84 7.16
C ARG A 197 11.05 -6.94 7.48
N GLN A 198 12.32 -6.59 7.74
CA GLN A 198 13.34 -7.57 8.10
C GLN A 198 13.04 -8.26 9.43
N LYS A 199 12.51 -7.52 10.41
CA LYS A 199 12.02 -8.09 11.67
C LYS A 199 10.85 -9.04 11.44
N ALA A 200 9.88 -8.63 10.61
CA ALA A 200 8.70 -9.42 10.31
C ALA A 200 9.02 -10.75 9.61
N LEU A 201 10.09 -10.77 8.81
CA LEU A 201 10.54 -11.92 8.03
C LEU A 201 11.69 -12.68 8.69
N GLN A 202 12.11 -12.31 9.90
CA GLN A 202 13.34 -12.81 10.52
C GLN A 202 13.35 -14.35 10.68
N SER A 203 12.19 -14.96 10.96
CA SER A 203 12.00 -16.42 11.01
C SER A 203 12.37 -17.09 9.69
N LEU A 204 11.93 -16.52 8.57
CA LEU A 204 12.15 -17.04 7.22
C LEU A 204 13.56 -16.75 6.68
N VAL A 205 14.16 -15.62 7.06
CA VAL A 205 15.52 -15.23 6.65
C VAL A 205 16.55 -16.24 7.14
N LYS A 206 16.38 -16.78 8.37
CA LYS A 206 17.31 -17.73 8.98
C LYS A 206 17.50 -18.99 8.14
N ASP A 207 16.48 -19.37 7.39
CA ASP A 207 16.50 -20.57 6.54
C ASP A 207 16.98 -20.28 5.11
N ARG A 208 17.37 -19.04 4.80
CA ARG A 208 17.84 -18.56 3.47
C ARG A 208 16.83 -18.73 2.33
N GLN A 209 15.54 -18.82 2.66
CA GLN A 209 14.50 -19.11 1.66
C GLN A 209 13.79 -17.87 1.12
N LEU A 210 14.11 -16.65 1.56
CA LEU A 210 13.37 -15.43 1.13
C LEU A 210 13.23 -15.26 -0.39
N PRO A 211 14.28 -15.42 -1.21
CA PRO A 211 14.13 -15.37 -2.67
C PRO A 211 13.24 -16.50 -3.21
N ALA A 212 13.39 -17.73 -2.71
CA ALA A 212 12.58 -18.87 -3.13
C ALA A 212 11.10 -18.74 -2.72
N VAL A 213 10.86 -18.21 -1.52
CA VAL A 213 9.54 -17.82 -1.00
C VAL A 213 8.91 -16.77 -1.89
N PHE A 214 9.68 -15.76 -2.30
CA PHE A 214 9.19 -14.70 -3.18
C PHE A 214 8.88 -15.24 -4.58
N GLU A 215 9.79 -16.02 -5.17
CA GLU A 215 9.56 -16.70 -6.46
C GLU A 215 8.30 -17.57 -6.41
N GLU A 216 8.13 -18.35 -5.34
CA GLU A 216 6.94 -19.18 -5.17
C GLU A 216 5.66 -18.34 -5.05
N LEU A 217 5.66 -17.29 -4.21
CA LEU A 217 4.54 -16.35 -4.12
C LEU A 217 4.18 -15.72 -5.47
N THR A 218 5.17 -15.37 -6.28
CA THR A 218 4.92 -14.84 -7.64
C THR A 218 4.46 -15.91 -8.63
N SER A 219 4.83 -17.17 -8.42
CA SER A 219 4.41 -18.31 -9.24
C SER A 219 2.98 -18.78 -8.95
N LEU A 220 2.44 -18.42 -7.77
CA LEU A 220 1.11 -18.80 -7.30
C LEU A 220 -0.03 -17.94 -7.88
N VAL A 221 0.29 -16.97 -8.75
CA VAL A 221 -0.70 -16.23 -9.53
C VAL A 221 -0.85 -16.97 -10.86
N PRO A 222 -1.90 -17.80 -11.06
CA PRO A 222 -2.07 -18.50 -12.32
C PRO A 222 -2.42 -17.46 -13.40
N MET A 223 -1.62 -17.42 -14.46
CA MET A 223 -2.02 -16.77 -15.71
C MET A 223 -3.15 -17.56 -16.38
N ASP A 224 -3.23 -18.88 -16.13
CA ASP A 224 -3.95 -19.82 -17.00
C ASP A 224 -4.75 -20.88 -16.23
N GLY A 225 -5.67 -20.50 -15.33
CA GLY A 225 -6.78 -21.37 -14.87
C GLY A 225 -6.47 -22.78 -14.32
N GLU A 226 -5.21 -23.11 -14.01
CA GLU A 226 -4.83 -24.41 -13.45
C GLU A 226 -5.12 -24.46 -11.94
N ASP A 227 -5.75 -25.56 -11.52
CA ASP A 227 -6.04 -25.86 -10.12
C ASP A 227 -4.75 -26.07 -9.33
N HIS A 228 -4.22 -25.00 -8.73
CA HIS A 228 -3.16 -25.13 -7.75
C HIS A 228 -3.67 -25.86 -6.49
N PRO A 229 -2.84 -26.72 -5.86
CA PRO A 229 -3.21 -27.35 -4.61
C PRO A 229 -3.57 -26.27 -3.57
N ILE A 230 -4.77 -26.43 -2.99
CA ILE A 230 -5.55 -25.45 -2.23
C ILE A 230 -4.75 -24.65 -1.17
N VAL A 231 -3.63 -25.15 -0.66
CA VAL A 231 -2.61 -24.31 0.00
C VAL A 231 -1.24 -25.03 -0.04
N SER A 232 -0.24 -24.48 -0.75
CA SER A 232 1.15 -24.98 -0.68
C SER A 232 1.65 -25.01 0.79
N PRO A 233 2.40 -26.04 1.22
CA PRO A 233 3.03 -26.07 2.55
C PRO A 233 3.85 -24.81 2.84
N ILE A 234 4.45 -24.21 1.82
CA ILE A 234 5.24 -22.99 1.94
C ILE A 234 4.32 -21.80 2.23
N ILE A 235 3.17 -21.66 1.56
CA ILE A 235 2.17 -20.62 1.89
C ILE A 235 1.66 -20.79 3.33
N ARG A 236 1.31 -22.00 3.75
CA ARG A 236 0.87 -22.27 5.14
C ARG A 236 1.94 -21.84 6.14
N ARG A 237 3.20 -22.14 5.82
CA ARG A 237 4.36 -21.72 6.62
C ARG A 237 4.46 -20.20 6.69
N LEU A 238 4.33 -19.50 5.56
CA LEU A 238 4.36 -18.03 5.50
C LEU A 238 3.29 -17.40 6.37
N ILE A 239 2.04 -17.86 6.25
CA ILE A 239 0.92 -17.32 7.05
C ILE A 239 1.21 -17.49 8.56
N ARG A 240 1.85 -18.58 8.96
CA ARG A 240 2.16 -18.88 10.37
C ARG A 240 3.42 -18.18 10.89
N GLU A 241 4.45 -18.01 10.06
CA GLU A 241 5.77 -17.58 10.51
C GLU A 241 6.06 -16.10 10.26
N VAL A 242 5.37 -15.45 9.32
CA VAL A 242 5.50 -14.01 9.10
C VAL A 242 4.80 -13.27 10.23
N ASP A 243 5.50 -12.34 10.88
CA ASP A 243 4.84 -11.37 11.75
C ASP A 243 4.15 -10.32 10.88
N VAL A 244 2.96 -10.67 10.40
CA VAL A 244 2.17 -9.81 9.51
C VAL A 244 1.83 -8.49 10.18
N LYS A 245 1.68 -8.45 11.51
CA LYS A 245 1.42 -7.19 12.23
C LYS A 245 2.59 -6.24 12.09
N THR A 246 3.81 -6.70 12.35
CA THR A 246 5.02 -5.86 12.19
C THR A 246 5.20 -5.43 10.74
N LEU A 247 4.96 -6.32 9.77
CA LEU A 247 5.04 -5.99 8.35
C LEU A 247 4.04 -4.89 7.97
N MET A 248 2.80 -5.00 8.45
CA MET A 248 1.75 -4.03 8.16
C MET A 248 1.96 -2.70 8.88
N VAL A 249 2.57 -2.69 10.07
CA VAL A 249 2.99 -1.43 10.73
C VAL A 249 3.94 -0.65 9.81
N GLY A 250 4.98 -1.29 9.28
CA GLY A 250 5.92 -0.63 8.37
C GLY A 250 5.25 -0.10 7.09
N GLY A 251 4.35 -0.89 6.51
CA GLY A 251 3.55 -0.45 5.36
C GLY A 251 2.65 0.75 5.65
N ILE A 252 1.91 0.74 6.77
CA ILE A 252 1.04 1.85 7.18
C ILE A 252 1.85 3.12 7.43
N GLU A 253 3.00 3.01 8.09
CA GLU A 253 3.85 4.16 8.42
C GLU A 253 4.48 4.77 7.17
N LEU A 254 4.87 3.94 6.19
CA LEU A 254 5.31 4.41 4.89
C LEU A 254 4.16 5.13 4.13
N LEU A 255 2.95 4.57 4.13
CA LEU A 255 1.78 5.23 3.54
C LEU A 255 1.50 6.59 4.21
N PHE A 256 1.63 6.66 5.53
CA PHE A 256 1.50 7.91 6.28
C PHE A 256 2.56 8.93 5.84
N ALA A 257 3.81 8.50 5.65
CA ALA A 257 4.88 9.38 5.18
C ALA A 257 4.58 9.93 3.78
N VAL A 258 4.12 9.07 2.87
CA VAL A 258 3.68 9.46 1.52
C VAL A 258 2.53 10.45 1.60
N GLU A 259 1.46 10.15 2.34
CA GLU A 259 0.29 11.02 2.49
C GLU A 259 0.68 12.40 3.04
N LYS A 260 1.57 12.44 4.06
CA LYS A 260 2.07 13.68 4.65
C LYS A 260 2.88 14.51 3.65
N VAL A 261 3.75 13.90 2.86
CA VAL A 261 4.54 14.62 1.84
C VAL A 261 3.68 15.06 0.67
N SER A 262 2.82 14.18 0.13
CA SER A 262 1.88 14.50 -0.93
C SER A 262 0.97 15.66 -0.54
N GLY A 263 0.44 15.68 0.69
CA GLY A 263 -0.37 16.79 1.20
C GLY A 263 0.39 18.12 1.25
N GLN A 264 1.68 18.11 1.62
CA GLN A 264 2.51 19.32 1.60
C GLN A 264 2.81 19.82 0.19
N LEU A 265 3.15 18.91 -0.72
CA LEU A 265 3.42 19.24 -2.13
C LEU A 265 2.15 19.79 -2.80
N GLN A 266 1.00 19.15 -2.59
CA GLN A 266 -0.30 19.63 -3.09
C GLN A 266 -0.66 21.00 -2.51
N ALA A 267 -0.42 21.23 -1.22
CA ALA A 267 -0.66 22.53 -0.60
C ALA A 267 0.25 23.62 -1.16
N TRP A 268 1.43 23.29 -1.70
CA TRP A 268 2.27 24.22 -2.44
C TRP A 268 1.80 24.41 -3.88
N ALA A 269 1.37 23.34 -4.54
CA ALA A 269 0.81 23.37 -5.89
C ALA A 269 -0.45 24.25 -5.98
N ALA A 270 -1.31 24.20 -4.96
CA ALA A 270 -2.57 24.93 -4.90
C ALA A 270 -2.41 26.45 -4.69
N LYS A 271 -1.19 26.92 -4.35
CA LYS A 271 -0.93 28.35 -4.17
C LYS A 271 -0.85 29.03 -5.54
N PRO A 272 -1.35 30.28 -5.66
CA PRO A 272 -1.32 30.98 -6.93
C PRO A 272 0.13 31.14 -7.43
N PRO A 273 0.39 31.01 -8.75
CA PRO A 273 1.75 31.06 -9.31
C PRO A 273 2.51 32.33 -8.91
N ARG A 274 1.81 33.44 -8.65
CA ARG A 274 2.43 34.71 -8.24
C ARG A 274 2.97 34.70 -6.80
N VAL A 275 2.57 33.74 -5.96
CA VAL A 275 2.88 33.68 -4.51
C VAL A 275 3.84 32.54 -4.19
N MET A 276 3.58 31.33 -4.70
CA MET A 276 4.43 30.13 -4.62
C MET A 276 3.76 29.08 -5.53
N GLY A 277 4.48 28.50 -6.48
CA GLY A 277 4.05 27.30 -7.22
C GLY A 277 5.20 26.29 -7.25
N LEU A 278 4.92 25.00 -7.46
CA LEU A 278 5.95 23.94 -7.56
C LEU A 278 6.97 24.26 -8.65
N ASP A 279 6.52 24.86 -9.76
CA ASP A 279 7.31 25.37 -10.88
C ASP A 279 8.34 26.45 -10.48
N LYS A 280 8.12 27.12 -9.36
CA LYS A 280 9.03 28.14 -8.81
C LYS A 280 10.00 27.61 -7.78
N LEU A 281 9.80 26.38 -7.29
CA LEU A 281 10.79 25.73 -6.46
C LEU A 281 11.95 25.33 -7.35
N LYS A 282 13.17 25.61 -6.89
CA LYS A 282 14.36 25.12 -7.58
C LYS A 282 14.53 23.63 -7.27
N ALA A 283 13.79 22.77 -7.97
CA ALA A 283 14.29 21.42 -8.21
C ALA A 283 14.84 21.38 -9.63
N HIS A 284 16.12 21.73 -9.76
CA HIS A 284 16.88 21.13 -10.86
C HIS A 284 16.71 19.62 -10.67
N ARG A 285 16.28 18.91 -11.71
CA ARG A 285 16.09 17.45 -11.70
C ARG A 285 17.18 16.79 -10.86
N PHE A 286 16.81 16.26 -9.70
CA PHE A 286 17.71 15.51 -8.84
C PHE A 286 17.58 14.05 -9.20
N GLN A 287 18.69 13.42 -9.56
CA GLN A 287 18.74 12.00 -9.85
C GLN A 287 19.95 11.38 -9.16
N TRP A 288 19.71 10.32 -8.39
CA TRP A 288 20.76 9.59 -7.71
C TRP A 288 20.50 8.08 -7.77
N THR A 289 21.48 7.31 -8.22
CA THR A 289 21.38 5.85 -8.29
C THR A 289 21.86 5.23 -6.96
N THR A 290 20.97 4.51 -6.29
CA THR A 290 21.31 3.69 -5.12
C THR A 290 21.39 2.21 -5.51
N PRO A 291 21.96 1.34 -4.65
CA PRO A 291 21.90 -0.10 -4.86
C PRO A 291 20.47 -0.68 -4.81
N LEU A 292 19.51 0.06 -4.25
CA LEU A 292 18.12 -0.36 -4.09
C LEU A 292 17.21 0.19 -5.19
N GLY A 293 17.72 1.08 -6.04
CA GLY A 293 16.96 1.73 -7.11
C GLY A 293 17.33 3.21 -7.27
N GLU A 294 16.86 3.81 -8.35
CA GLU A 294 17.03 5.24 -8.61
C GLU A 294 16.10 6.10 -7.77
N ILE A 295 16.61 7.25 -7.31
CA ILE A 295 15.84 8.32 -6.71
C ILE A 295 15.76 9.43 -7.74
N ILE A 296 14.54 9.81 -8.14
CA ILE A 296 14.26 10.89 -9.07
C ILE A 296 13.34 11.90 -8.37
N VAL A 297 13.75 13.16 -8.38
CA VAL A 297 12.93 14.27 -7.88
C VAL A 297 12.95 15.37 -8.93
N THR A 298 11.79 15.67 -9.48
CA THR A 298 11.60 16.72 -10.48
C THR A 298 10.41 17.59 -10.10
N THR A 299 10.55 18.90 -10.32
CA THR A 299 9.42 19.84 -10.27
C THR A 299 9.25 20.53 -11.62
N GLU A 300 9.91 20.01 -12.66
CA GLU A 300 9.76 20.48 -14.02
C GLU A 300 8.36 20.11 -14.53
N ASN A 301 7.72 21.00 -15.28
CA ASN A 301 6.44 20.71 -15.91
C ASN A 301 6.68 20.07 -17.28
N LYS A 302 7.02 18.77 -17.26
CA LYS A 302 7.37 18.01 -18.46
C LYS A 302 6.90 16.57 -18.32
N ASP A 303 6.35 16.03 -19.39
CA ASP A 303 6.03 14.61 -19.49
C ASP A 303 7.31 13.77 -19.45
N ASP A 304 7.46 12.97 -18.39
CA ASP A 304 8.53 11.99 -18.24
C ASP A 304 8.02 10.56 -18.50
N VAL A 305 8.94 9.70 -18.95
CA VAL A 305 8.68 8.26 -19.13
C VAL A 305 9.59 7.50 -18.16
N TYR A 306 8.97 6.84 -17.19
CA TYR A 306 9.61 5.97 -16.23
C TYR A 306 9.52 4.54 -16.77
N SER A 307 10.66 3.94 -17.08
CA SER A 307 10.70 2.66 -17.78
C SER A 307 10.77 1.49 -16.82
N SER A 308 9.96 0.46 -17.07
CA SER A 308 9.91 -0.75 -16.23
C SER A 308 11.20 -1.59 -16.22
N ASP A 309 12.17 -1.31 -17.10
CA ASP A 309 13.47 -1.96 -17.13
C ASP A 309 14.44 -1.45 -16.06
N LYS A 310 14.10 -0.35 -15.37
CA LYS A 310 14.92 0.25 -14.32
C LYS A 310 14.29 0.10 -12.95
N PRO A 311 15.08 -0.25 -11.91
CA PRO A 311 14.59 -0.23 -10.55
C PRO A 311 14.53 1.21 -10.04
N TYR A 312 13.36 1.66 -9.61
CA TYR A 312 13.15 2.93 -8.93
C TYR A 312 12.90 2.70 -7.44
N LEU A 313 13.58 3.48 -6.60
CA LEU A 313 13.32 3.52 -5.16
C LEU A 313 12.30 4.61 -4.83
N LEU A 314 12.44 5.79 -5.44
CA LEU A 314 11.56 6.93 -5.19
C LEU A 314 11.47 7.79 -6.44
N ILE A 315 10.24 8.10 -6.85
CA ILE A 315 9.94 9.11 -7.85
C ILE A 315 9.06 10.16 -7.16
N VAL A 316 9.51 11.41 -7.18
CA VAL A 316 8.70 12.57 -6.82
C VAL A 316 8.62 13.47 -8.04
N ASP A 317 7.47 13.41 -8.70
CA ASP A 317 7.17 14.22 -9.86
C ASP A 317 6.16 15.32 -9.50
N GLY A 318 6.48 16.54 -9.90
CA GLY A 318 5.72 17.73 -9.57
C GLY A 318 4.70 18.11 -10.64
N ALA A 319 4.86 17.70 -11.90
CA ALA A 319 3.97 18.08 -13.00
C ALA A 319 4.30 17.34 -14.32
N GLY A 320 3.27 16.86 -15.01
CA GLY A 320 3.39 16.20 -16.30
C GLY A 320 2.27 15.21 -16.53
N ASN A 321 2.07 14.78 -17.78
CA ASN A 321 1.31 13.58 -18.11
C ASN A 321 2.28 12.40 -18.22
N ASP A 322 2.81 11.97 -17.08
CA ASP A 322 3.87 10.97 -17.04
C ASP A 322 3.36 9.56 -17.35
N THR A 323 4.24 8.75 -17.92
CA THR A 323 4.02 7.32 -18.12
C THR A 323 4.90 6.53 -17.16
N TYR A 324 4.28 5.65 -16.37
CA TYR A 324 4.92 4.78 -15.39
C TYR A 324 4.89 3.32 -15.84
#